data_AF-A0A537R6Y7-F1
#
_entry.id   AF-A0A537R6Y7-F1
#
_cell.length_a   1.000
_cell.length_b   1.000
_cell.length_c   1.000
_cell.angle_alpha   90.00
_cell.angle_beta   90.00
_cell.angle_gamma   90.00
#
_symmetry.space_group_name_H-M   'P 1'
#
loop_
_entity.id
_entity.type
_entity.pdbx_description
1 polymer ?
#
loop_
_entity_poly.entity_id
_entity_poly.type
_entity_poly.pdbx_seq_one_letter_code
_entity_poly.pdbx_strand_id
1 'polypeptide(L)'
;MAVFRRLVFAALCAGLLSGVFAAVAHHIATVPLILEAETYEKSASRASAAAHDHSSAWEPENGAERTAYTLLADILTGFGFALLLGAGLTLCGGEAGWRQGLLWGLAGFATFTVAPSLGLPPQLPGSEAAPLFDRQLWWLGTAAATGCALALIAFTTRARWTILAAVLIVLPHLYGA
;
A
#
# COMPACT_ATOMS: atom_id res chain seq x y z
N MET A 1 -7.38 30.56 2.04
CA MET A 1 -8.58 29.82 1.55
C MET A 1 -8.42 29.23 0.15
N ALA A 2 -7.95 29.98 -0.86
CA ALA A 2 -7.85 29.47 -2.24
C ALA A 2 -6.91 28.25 -2.40
N VAL A 3 -5.74 28.26 -1.73
CA VAL A 3 -4.77 27.14 -1.78
C VAL A 3 -5.34 25.87 -1.17
N PHE A 4 -5.91 25.95 0.03
CA PHE A 4 -6.54 24.82 0.71
C PHE A 4 -7.63 24.18 -0.15
N ARG A 5 -8.55 24.98 -0.71
CA ARG A 5 -9.62 24.47 -1.58
C ARG A 5 -9.08 23.78 -2.84
N ARG A 6 -8.04 24.34 -3.47
CA ARG A 6 -7.39 23.72 -4.64
C ARG A 6 -6.72 22.40 -4.28
N LEU A 7 -6.04 22.34 -3.14
CA LEU A 7 -5.38 21.14 -2.65
C LEU A 7 -6.40 20.03 -2.38
N VAL A 8 -7.47 20.32 -1.65
CA VAL A 8 -8.52 19.34 -1.33
C VAL A 8 -9.20 18.85 -2.62
N PHE A 9 -9.52 19.75 -3.55
CA PHE A 9 -10.15 19.35 -4.81
C PHE A 9 -9.22 18.50 -5.68
N ALA A 10 -7.96 18.88 -5.82
CA ALA A 10 -6.97 18.09 -6.57
C ALA A 10 -6.75 16.71 -5.93
N ALA A 11 -6.66 16.66 -4.60
CA ALA A 11 -6.53 15.40 -3.86
C ALA A 11 -7.77 14.52 -4.06
N LEU A 12 -8.98 15.09 -4.07
CA LEU A 12 -10.21 14.33 -4.31
C LEU A 12 -10.22 13.68 -5.69
N CYS A 13 -9.86 14.43 -6.74
CA CYS A 13 -9.74 13.88 -8.10
C CYS A 13 -8.65 12.79 -8.18
N ALA A 14 -7.49 13.03 -7.58
CA ALA A 14 -6.40 12.07 -7.55
C ALA A 14 -6.78 10.80 -6.76
N GLY A 15 -7.46 10.96 -5.63
CA GLY A 15 -7.95 9.87 -4.79
C GLY A 15 -9.01 9.03 -5.48
N LEU A 16 -9.94 9.66 -6.22
CA LEU A 16 -10.91 8.94 -7.04
C LEU A 16 -10.23 8.09 -8.11
N LEU A 17 -9.31 8.67 -8.88
CA LEU A 17 -8.61 7.96 -9.96
C LEU A 17 -7.72 6.83 -9.43
N SER A 18 -6.91 7.12 -8.42
CA SER A 18 -6.00 6.13 -7.82
C SER A 18 -6.76 5.05 -7.04
N GLY A 19 -7.85 5.41 -6.37
CA GLY A 19 -8.70 4.46 -5.64
C GLY A 19 -9.43 3.48 -6.55
N VAL A 20 -9.99 3.95 -7.67
CA VAL A 20 -10.58 3.06 -8.68
C VAL A 20 -9.52 2.11 -9.24
N PHE A 21 -8.32 2.61 -9.53
CA PHE A 21 -7.21 1.78 -9.99
C PHE A 21 -6.83 0.71 -8.95
N ALA A 22 -6.70 1.10 -7.67
CA ALA A 22 -6.38 0.18 -6.58
C ALA A 22 -7.46 -0.87 -6.37
N ALA A 23 -8.74 -0.49 -6.44
CA ALA A 23 -9.87 -1.41 -6.30
C ALA A 23 -9.86 -2.49 -7.39
N VAL A 24 -9.54 -2.12 -8.63
CA VAL A 24 -9.36 -3.10 -9.72
C VAL A 24 -8.20 -4.04 -9.43
N ALA A 25 -7.06 -3.51 -8.98
CA ALA A 25 -5.90 -4.32 -8.62
C ALA A 25 -6.21 -5.30 -7.47
N HIS A 26 -6.91 -4.84 -6.43
CA HIS A 26 -7.37 -5.67 -5.32
C HIS A 26 -8.37 -6.73 -5.78
N HIS A 27 -9.27 -6.42 -6.71
CA HIS A 27 -10.21 -7.41 -7.24
C HIS A 27 -9.49 -8.56 -7.97
N ILE A 28 -8.38 -8.27 -8.66
CA ILE A 28 -7.62 -9.27 -9.41
C ILE A 28 -6.68 -10.07 -8.50
N ALA A 29 -6.04 -9.42 -7.52
CA ALA A 29 -5.01 -10.03 -6.69
C ALA A 29 -5.51 -10.45 -5.30
N THR A 30 -6.04 -9.51 -4.52
CA THR A 30 -6.32 -9.70 -3.09
C THR A 30 -7.64 -10.42 -2.84
N VAL A 31 -8.71 -10.09 -3.58
CA VAL A 31 -10.05 -10.66 -3.37
C VAL A 31 -10.08 -12.19 -3.52
N PRO A 32 -9.44 -12.81 -4.54
CA PRO A 32 -9.40 -14.27 -4.65
C PRO A 32 -8.79 -14.94 -3.40
N LEU A 33 -7.71 -14.37 -2.86
CA LEU A 33 -7.05 -14.88 -1.66
C LEU A 33 -7.93 -14.75 -0.41
N ILE A 34 -8.70 -13.65 -0.29
CA ILE A 34 -9.66 -13.47 0.80
C ILE A 34 -10.77 -14.53 0.71
N LEU A 35 -11.32 -14.76 -0.47
CA LEU A 35 -12.38 -15.76 -0.65
C LEU A 35 -11.88 -17.17 -0.34
N GLU A 36 -10.66 -17.50 -0.73
CA GLU A 36 -10.05 -18.78 -0.41
C GLU A 36 -9.76 -18.91 1.10
N ALA A 37 -9.24 -17.86 1.74
CA ALA A 37 -9.03 -17.77 3.19
C ALA A 37 -10.31 -18.07 4.00
N GLU A 38 -11.44 -17.47 3.61
CA GLU A 38 -12.74 -17.69 4.26
C GLU A 38 -13.17 -19.16 4.22
N THR A 39 -12.82 -19.92 3.17
CA THR A 39 -13.18 -21.35 3.11
C THR A 39 -12.44 -22.17 4.17
N TYR A 40 -11.18 -21.82 4.43
CA TYR A 40 -10.38 -22.46 5.48
C TYR A 40 -10.90 -22.10 6.87
N GLU A 41 -11.24 -20.84 7.12
CA GLU A 41 -11.77 -20.39 8.41
C GLU A 41 -13.16 -20.97 8.71
N LYS A 42 -14.06 -21.01 7.72
CA LYS A 42 -15.39 -21.63 7.84
C LYS A 42 -15.31 -23.15 8.08
N SER A 43 -14.27 -23.80 7.55
CA SER A 43 -14.03 -25.23 7.79
C SER A 43 -13.45 -25.48 9.18
N ALA A 44 -12.50 -24.65 9.62
CA ALA A 44 -11.91 -24.71 10.96
C ALA A 44 -12.93 -24.42 12.07
N SER A 45 -13.80 -23.41 11.88
CA SER A 45 -14.84 -23.05 12.85
C SER A 45 -15.88 -24.16 13.03
N ARG A 46 -16.21 -24.89 11.94
CA ARG A 46 -17.08 -26.08 12.02
C ARG A 46 -16.46 -27.22 12.83
N ALA A 47 -15.14 -27.36 12.81
CA ALA A 47 -14.41 -28.35 13.61
C ALA A 47 -14.27 -27.94 15.09
N SER A 48 -14.23 -26.64 15.39
CA SER A 48 -14.06 -26.10 16.75
C SER A 48 -15.36 -25.70 17.47
N ALA A 49 -16.53 -25.96 16.86
CA ALA A 49 -17.86 -25.59 17.38
C ALA A 49 -18.23 -26.18 18.77
N ALA A 50 -17.34 -26.94 19.40
CA ALA A 50 -17.52 -27.49 20.74
C ALA A 50 -17.03 -26.58 21.89
N ALA A 51 -16.37 -25.43 21.64
CA ALA A 51 -15.70 -24.69 22.73
C ALA A 51 -15.96 -23.17 22.85
N HIS A 52 -16.25 -22.40 21.80
CA HIS A 52 -16.52 -20.96 21.94
C HIS A 52 -17.46 -20.42 20.86
N ASP A 53 -18.53 -19.73 21.29
CA ASP A 53 -19.49 -19.03 20.43
C ASP A 53 -18.87 -17.71 19.95
N HIS A 54 -18.24 -17.73 18.79
CA HIS A 54 -17.89 -16.51 18.07
C HIS A 54 -19.16 -15.97 17.43
N SER A 55 -19.94 -15.21 18.20
CA SER A 55 -21.04 -14.41 17.69
C SER A 55 -20.57 -13.67 16.44
N SER A 56 -21.25 -13.90 15.32
CA SER A 56 -20.93 -13.39 13.98
C SER A 56 -20.47 -11.93 14.01
N ALA A 57 -19.15 -11.71 13.93
CA ALA A 57 -18.60 -10.38 13.67
C ALA A 57 -19.13 -9.92 12.30
N TRP A 58 -19.58 -8.68 12.20
CA TRP A 58 -20.12 -8.15 10.95
C TRP A 58 -19.05 -8.21 9.85
N GLU A 59 -19.42 -8.80 8.71
CA GLU A 59 -18.65 -8.78 7.47
C GLU A 59 -19.56 -8.35 6.31
N PRO A 60 -19.06 -7.60 5.31
CA PRO A 60 -19.84 -7.24 4.14
C PRO A 60 -20.13 -8.47 3.28
N GLU A 61 -21.34 -8.55 2.73
CA GLU A 61 -21.74 -9.63 1.84
C GLU A 61 -20.87 -9.66 0.58
N ASN A 62 -20.58 -10.88 0.11
CA ASN A 62 -19.88 -11.09 -1.14
C ASN A 62 -20.64 -10.47 -2.34
N GLY A 63 -19.89 -9.94 -3.30
CA GLY A 63 -20.45 -9.28 -4.48
C GLY A 63 -20.49 -7.77 -4.34
N ALA A 64 -21.68 -7.17 -4.47
CA ALA A 64 -21.82 -5.72 -4.62
C ALA A 64 -21.44 -4.94 -3.35
N GLU A 65 -21.86 -5.41 -2.18
CA GLU A 65 -21.59 -4.74 -0.90
C GLU A 65 -20.08 -4.66 -0.61
N ARG A 66 -19.39 -5.81 -0.62
CA ARG A 66 -17.94 -5.88 -0.45
C ARG A 66 -17.20 -5.03 -1.48
N THR A 67 -17.57 -5.11 -2.74
CA THR A 67 -16.92 -4.32 -3.82
C THR A 67 -17.09 -2.82 -3.59
N ALA A 68 -18.28 -2.38 -3.17
CA ALA A 68 -18.54 -0.98 -2.87
C ALA A 68 -17.71 -0.47 -1.67
N TYR A 69 -17.60 -1.27 -0.61
CA TYR A 69 -16.76 -0.92 0.55
C TYR A 69 -15.26 -0.92 0.21
N THR A 70 -14.77 -1.90 -0.57
CA THR A 70 -13.38 -1.91 -1.05
C THR A 70 -13.10 -0.67 -1.90
N LEU A 71 -13.98 -0.35 -2.86
CA LEU A 71 -13.82 0.83 -3.71
C LEU A 71 -13.80 2.12 -2.88
N LEU A 72 -14.71 2.25 -1.91
CA LEU A 72 -14.76 3.41 -1.03
C LEU A 72 -13.49 3.53 -0.18
N ALA A 73 -13.03 2.41 0.40
CA ALA A 73 -11.80 2.38 1.20
C ALA A 73 -10.57 2.77 0.36
N ASP A 74 -10.47 2.29 -0.87
CA ASP A 74 -9.37 2.60 -1.78
C ASP A 74 -9.40 4.07 -2.22
N ILE A 75 -10.58 4.63 -2.51
CA ILE A 75 -10.75 6.06 -2.83
C ILE A 75 -10.33 6.93 -1.64
N LEU A 76 -10.78 6.60 -0.43
CA LEU A 76 -10.42 7.36 0.78
C LEU A 76 -8.92 7.26 1.09
N THR A 77 -8.32 6.09 0.88
CA THR A 77 -6.88 5.88 1.05
C THR A 77 -6.09 6.70 0.03
N GLY A 78 -6.46 6.63 -1.26
CA GLY A 78 -5.86 7.43 -2.32
C GLY A 78 -6.00 8.94 -2.07
N PHE A 79 -7.16 9.37 -1.56
CA PHE A 79 -7.40 10.75 -1.16
C PHE A 79 -6.45 11.18 -0.03
N GLY A 80 -6.28 10.36 1.01
CA GLY A 80 -5.34 10.62 2.10
C GLY A 80 -3.89 10.78 1.63
N PHE A 81 -3.40 9.86 0.78
CA PHE A 81 -2.06 9.96 0.21
C PHE A 81 -1.91 11.18 -0.71
N ALA A 82 -2.93 11.52 -1.49
CA ALA A 82 -2.91 12.70 -2.34
C ALA A 82 -2.87 14.01 -1.52
N LEU A 83 -3.54 14.05 -0.36
CA LEU A 83 -3.43 15.17 0.58
C LEU A 83 -2.02 15.28 1.17
N LEU A 84 -1.41 14.17 1.60
CA LEU A 84 -0.04 14.16 2.13
C LEU A 84 0.97 14.63 1.09
N LEU A 85 0.87 14.11 -0.14
CA LEU A 85 1.74 14.49 -1.24
C LEU A 85 1.53 15.98 -1.61
N GLY A 86 0.28 16.41 -1.73
CA GLY A 86 -0.06 17.80 -2.02
C GLY A 86 0.47 18.75 -0.95
N ALA A 87 0.30 18.42 0.33
CA ALA A 87 0.83 19.18 1.45
C ALA A 87 2.36 19.26 1.39
N GLY A 88 3.04 18.14 1.21
CA GLY A 88 4.50 18.10 1.06
C GLY A 88 5.01 18.98 -0.07
N LEU A 89 4.41 18.87 -1.27
CA LEU A 89 4.78 19.69 -2.43
C LEU A 89 4.54 21.19 -2.17
N THR A 90 3.46 21.56 -1.49
CA THR A 90 3.22 22.96 -1.14
C THR A 90 4.21 23.52 -0.11
N LEU A 91 4.68 22.68 0.82
CA LEU A 91 5.65 23.07 1.84
C LEU A 91 7.08 23.19 1.28
N CYS A 92 7.45 22.36 0.30
CA CYS A 92 8.75 22.43 -0.37
C CYS A 92 8.93 23.72 -1.20
N GLY A 93 7.84 24.42 -1.53
CA GLY A 93 7.87 25.62 -2.36
C GLY A 93 8.10 25.33 -3.85
N GLY A 94 7.84 26.34 -4.69
CA GLY A 94 7.94 26.24 -6.15
C GLY A 94 6.64 25.84 -6.84
N GLU A 95 6.62 25.96 -8.17
CA GLU A 95 5.48 25.56 -8.99
C GLU A 95 5.51 24.05 -9.24
N ALA A 96 4.79 23.29 -8.42
CA ALA A 96 4.65 21.85 -8.61
C ALA A 96 3.83 21.54 -9.86
N GLY A 97 4.51 21.15 -10.94
CA GLY A 97 3.87 20.67 -12.16
C GLY A 97 3.34 19.23 -12.02
N TRP A 98 2.50 18.80 -12.96
CA TRP A 98 1.93 17.44 -13.00
C TRP A 98 3.02 16.35 -13.06
N ARG A 99 4.16 16.62 -13.73
CA ARG A 99 5.30 15.68 -13.80
C ARG A 99 5.92 15.44 -12.44
N GLN A 100 6.13 16.51 -11.67
CA GLN A 100 6.68 16.41 -10.33
C GLN A 100 5.72 15.66 -9.41
N GLY A 101 4.42 15.98 -9.48
CA GLY A 101 3.39 15.22 -8.76
C GLY A 101 3.39 13.74 -9.11
N LEU A 102 3.47 13.40 -10.40
CA LEU A 102 3.53 12.02 -10.87
C LEU A 102 4.78 11.28 -10.37
N LEU A 103 5.96 11.90 -10.48
CA LEU A 103 7.22 11.28 -10.04
C LEU A 103 7.24 11.03 -8.53
N TRP A 104 6.81 12.01 -7.72
CA TRP A 104 6.72 11.83 -6.27
C TRP A 104 5.65 10.81 -5.87
N GLY A 105 4.52 10.80 -6.59
CA GLY A 105 3.48 9.79 -6.41
C GLY A 105 3.98 8.37 -6.71
N LEU A 106 4.66 8.19 -7.85
CA LEU A 106 5.29 6.91 -8.22
C LEU A 106 6.38 6.50 -7.22
N ALA A 107 7.18 7.44 -6.73
CA ALA A 107 8.19 7.17 -5.72
C ALA A 107 7.57 6.71 -4.40
N GLY A 108 6.49 7.38 -3.94
CA GLY A 108 5.72 6.96 -2.77
C GLY A 108 5.10 5.57 -2.95
N PHE A 109 4.46 5.33 -4.08
CA PHE A 109 3.88 4.02 -4.42
C PHE A 109 4.93 2.91 -4.48
N ALA A 110 6.10 3.19 -5.08
CA ALA A 110 7.21 2.25 -5.10
C ALA A 110 7.71 1.92 -3.69
N THR A 111 7.77 2.92 -2.82
CA THR A 111 8.29 2.81 -1.45
C THR A 111 7.36 2.05 -0.52
N PHE A 112 6.06 2.38 -0.52
CA PHE A 112 5.11 1.85 0.46
C PHE A 112 4.30 0.65 -0.05
N THR A 113 4.23 0.45 -1.36
CA THR A 113 3.41 -0.62 -1.96
C THR A 113 4.25 -1.61 -2.75
N VAL A 114 4.97 -1.17 -3.78
CA VAL A 114 5.63 -2.12 -4.72
C VAL A 114 6.79 -2.85 -4.06
N ALA A 115 7.76 -2.14 -3.48
CA ALA A 115 8.93 -2.82 -2.92
C ALA A 115 8.54 -3.78 -1.78
N PRO A 116 7.71 -3.38 -0.78
CA PRO A 116 7.33 -4.33 0.26
C PRO A 116 6.49 -5.50 -0.25
N SER A 117 5.59 -5.32 -1.23
CA SER A 117 4.74 -6.40 -1.73
C SER A 117 5.50 -7.49 -2.51
N LEU A 118 6.69 -7.17 -3.03
CA LEU A 118 7.56 -8.17 -3.67
C LEU A 118 8.13 -9.20 -2.69
N GLY A 119 8.35 -8.83 -1.42
CA GLY A 119 8.84 -9.76 -0.40
C GLY A 119 7.75 -10.30 0.51
N LEU A 120 6.70 -9.51 0.77
CA LEU A 120 5.56 -9.89 1.60
C LEU A 120 4.25 -9.83 0.79
N PRO A 121 4.04 -10.72 -0.19
CA PRO A 121 2.74 -10.84 -0.83
C PRO A 121 1.68 -11.29 0.20
N PRO A 122 0.39 -10.99 -0.02
CA PRO A 122 -0.69 -11.53 0.81
C PRO A 122 -0.67 -13.06 0.79
N GLN A 123 -0.87 -13.68 1.96
CA GLN A 123 -0.84 -15.14 2.12
C GLN A 123 -2.12 -15.63 2.80
N LEU A 124 -2.46 -16.90 2.55
CA LEU A 124 -3.63 -17.55 3.14
C LEU A 124 -3.43 -17.79 4.66
N PRO A 125 -4.51 -17.76 5.46
CA PRO A 125 -4.45 -18.17 6.86
C PRO A 125 -3.87 -19.58 7.00
N GLY A 126 -3.00 -19.77 7.99
CA GLY A 126 -2.37 -21.07 8.26
C GLY A 126 -1.21 -21.43 7.34
N SER A 127 -0.83 -20.55 6.40
CA SER A 127 0.44 -20.69 5.67
C SER A 127 1.63 -20.55 6.63
N GLU A 128 2.72 -21.28 6.34
CA GLU A 128 3.98 -21.11 7.07
C GLU A 128 4.57 -19.73 6.76
N ALA A 129 4.29 -18.76 7.63
CA ALA A 129 4.78 -17.40 7.53
C ALA A 129 5.81 -17.12 8.64
N ALA A 130 6.80 -16.28 8.33
CA ALA A 130 7.72 -15.75 9.33
C ALA A 130 6.96 -15.07 10.49
N PRO A 131 7.56 -14.98 11.69
CA PRO A 131 6.96 -14.28 12.82
C PRO A 131 6.51 -12.87 12.44
N LEU A 132 5.37 -12.42 13.00
CA LEU A 132 4.75 -11.15 12.64
C LEU A 132 5.71 -9.97 12.80
N PHE A 133 6.48 -9.97 13.89
CA PHE A 133 7.44 -8.91 14.19
C PHE A 133 8.53 -8.81 13.14
N ASP A 134 9.05 -9.94 12.66
CA ASP A 134 10.11 -9.96 11.64
C ASP A 134 9.59 -9.39 10.32
N ARG A 135 8.36 -9.73 9.94
CA ARG A 135 7.69 -9.16 8.76
C ARG A 135 7.45 -7.65 8.88
N GLN A 136 7.07 -7.18 10.07
CA GLN A 136 6.90 -5.74 10.33
C GLN A 136 8.23 -5.00 10.22
N LEU A 137 9.29 -5.55 10.81
CA LEU A 137 10.63 -4.97 10.73
C LEU A 137 11.16 -4.98 9.31
N TRP A 138 10.96 -6.09 8.58
CA TRP A 138 11.33 -6.19 7.17
C TRP A 138 10.56 -5.18 6.31
N TRP A 139 9.24 -5.05 6.50
CA TRP A 139 8.43 -4.08 5.77
C TRP A 139 8.93 -2.65 5.98
N LEU A 140 9.18 -2.27 7.25
CA LEU A 140 9.70 -0.95 7.60
C LEU A 140 11.12 -0.74 7.03
N GLY A 141 11.98 -1.76 7.11
CA GLY A 141 13.32 -1.74 6.56
C GLY A 141 13.33 -1.55 5.05
N THR A 142 12.50 -2.29 4.32
CA THR A 142 12.35 -2.19 2.86
C THR A 142 11.82 -0.80 2.48
N ALA A 143 10.75 -0.33 3.13
CA ALA A 143 10.20 1.00 2.87
C ALA A 143 11.23 2.12 3.15
N ALA A 144 11.95 2.05 4.27
CA ALA A 144 13.00 3.02 4.59
C ALA A 144 14.15 2.98 3.56
N ALA A 145 14.61 1.78 3.20
CA ALA A 145 15.70 1.60 2.24
C ALA A 145 15.32 2.10 0.84
N THR A 146 14.13 1.76 0.34
CA THR A 146 13.61 2.25 -0.95
C THR A 146 13.42 3.76 -0.93
N GLY A 147 12.83 4.32 0.13
CA GLY A 147 12.65 5.76 0.28
C GLY A 147 13.98 6.52 0.28
N CYS A 148 14.98 6.04 1.03
CA CYS A 148 16.33 6.60 1.03
C CYS A 148 17.02 6.47 -0.33
N ALA A 149 16.89 5.34 -1.01
CA ALA A 149 17.46 5.13 -2.34
C ALA A 149 16.89 6.10 -3.37
N LEU A 150 15.56 6.27 -3.40
CA LEU A 150 14.89 7.20 -4.30
C LEU A 150 15.26 8.65 -3.97
N ALA A 151 15.39 9.01 -2.69
CA ALA A 151 15.88 10.32 -2.28
C ALA A 151 17.33 10.58 -2.75
N LEU A 152 18.22 9.60 -2.63
CA LEU A 152 19.59 9.71 -3.14
C LEU A 152 19.61 9.94 -4.66
N ILE A 153 18.77 9.23 -5.42
CA ILE A 153 18.66 9.40 -6.88
C ILE A 153 18.06 10.77 -7.22
N ALA A 154 17.04 11.23 -6.49
CA ALA A 154 16.36 12.49 -6.77
C ALA A 154 17.22 13.72 -6.46
N PHE A 155 18.03 13.67 -5.40
CA PHE A 155 18.77 14.84 -4.90
C PHE A 155 20.28 14.81 -5.21
N THR A 156 20.80 13.76 -5.85
CA THR A 156 22.22 13.66 -6.17
C THR A 156 22.47 13.23 -7.62
N THR A 157 23.58 13.69 -8.20
CA THR A 157 23.97 13.41 -9.59
C THR A 157 25.24 12.57 -9.72
N ARG A 158 25.87 12.18 -8.60
CA ARG A 158 27.15 11.45 -8.63
C ARG A 158 26.91 9.94 -8.71
N ALA A 159 27.62 9.28 -9.61
CA ALA A 159 27.50 7.83 -9.85
C ALA A 159 27.61 6.97 -8.58
N ARG A 160 28.47 7.34 -7.61
CA ARG A 160 28.60 6.62 -6.34
C ARG A 160 27.30 6.53 -5.53
N TRP A 161 26.46 7.56 -5.60
CA TRP A 161 25.19 7.60 -4.87
C TRP A 161 24.11 6.81 -5.59
N THR A 162 24.15 6.76 -6.92
CA THR A 162 23.32 5.86 -7.73
C THR A 162 23.63 4.40 -7.43
N ILE A 163 24.91 4.04 -7.32
CA ILE A 163 25.34 2.69 -6.92
C ILE A 163 24.82 2.36 -5.52
N LEU A 164 24.99 3.27 -4.55
CA LEU A 164 24.46 3.08 -3.20
C LEU A 164 22.94 2.90 -3.18
N ALA A 165 22.21 3.70 -3.96
CA ALA A 165 20.76 3.59 -4.08
C ALA A 165 20.34 2.23 -4.66
N ALA A 166 21.05 1.73 -5.68
CA ALA A 166 20.80 0.40 -6.24
C ALA A 166 21.01 -0.70 -5.18
N VAL A 167 22.09 -0.60 -4.40
CA VAL A 167 22.35 -1.53 -3.29
C VAL A 167 21.22 -1.46 -2.25
N LEU A 168 20.78 -0.27 -1.85
CA LEU A 168 19.71 -0.09 -0.88
C LEU A 168 18.36 -0.66 -1.36
N ILE A 169 18.05 -0.59 -2.65
CA ILE A 169 16.84 -1.19 -3.22
C ILE A 169 16.93 -2.72 -3.19
N VAL A 170 18.08 -3.27 -3.57
CA VAL A 170 18.24 -4.73 -3.75
C VAL A 170 18.43 -5.47 -2.42
N LEU A 171 19.10 -4.85 -1.44
CA LEU A 171 19.53 -5.52 -0.21
C LEU A 171 18.38 -6.15 0.61
N PRO A 172 17.24 -5.47 0.85
CA PRO A 172 16.12 -6.08 1.58
C PRO A 172 15.55 -7.32 0.87
N HIS A 173 15.56 -7.34 -0.46
CA HIS A 173 15.07 -8.47 -1.26
C HIS A 173 16.04 -9.65 -1.28
N LEU A 174 17.34 -9.41 -1.15
CA LEU A 174 18.34 -10.48 -1.00
C LEU A 174 18.28 -11.14 0.37
N TYR A 175 18.00 -10.36 1.42
CA TYR A 175 17.80 -10.89 2.76
C TYR A 175 16.52 -11.75 2.84
N GLY A 176 15.48 -11.35 2.10
CA GLY A 176 14.18 -12.03 2.12
C GLY A 176 13.33 -11.58 3.31
N ALA A 177 12.01 -11.70 3.17
CA ALA A 177 11.04 -11.28 4.18
C ALA A 177 10.58 -12.40 5.10
#